data_AF-W2SPL1-F1
#
_entry.id   AF-W2SPL1-F1
#
_cell.length_a   1.000
_cell.length_b   1.000
_cell.length_c   1.000
_cell.angle_alpha   90.00
_cell.angle_beta   90.00
_cell.angle_gamma   90.00
#
_symmetry.space_group_name_H-M   'P 1'
#
loop_
_entity.id
_entity.type
_entity.pdbx_description
1 polymer ?
#
loop_
_entity_poly.entity_id
_entity_poly.type
_entity_poly.pdbx_seq_one_letter_code
_entity_poly.pdbx_strand_id
1 'polypeptide(L)'
;MWPLLLASLILLTQSLASKEYLFPVYWNVPSAPCVKQGINIPISNYGIIYNKGQEFIGDKIVIFYEKKFGLCPYYEGYDPKKLINGGLPQNVDIEKHLILIEKQIREAVPDENFNGLAVIDIEEWRPLYEMNWNDKMVRDISSSSSLCAKILI
;
A
#
# COMPACT_ATOMS: atom_id res chain seq x y z
N MET A 1 43.69 21.61 -18.28
CA MET A 1 43.77 20.14 -18.18
C MET A 1 43.35 19.61 -16.80
N TRP A 2 43.76 20.24 -15.70
CA TRP A 2 43.36 19.87 -14.33
C TRP A 2 41.85 19.91 -14.00
N PRO A 3 41.04 20.91 -14.43
CA PRO A 3 39.62 20.97 -14.05
C PRO A 3 38.76 19.90 -14.73
N LEU A 4 39.17 19.41 -15.91
CA LEU A 4 38.47 18.32 -16.61
C LEU A 4 38.69 16.97 -15.90
N LEU A 5 39.90 16.73 -15.38
CA LEU A 5 40.23 15.53 -14.62
C LEU A 5 39.49 15.48 -13.27
N LEU A 6 39.35 16.62 -12.60
CA LEU A 6 38.55 16.73 -11.38
C LEU A 6 37.06 16.49 -11.65
N ALA A 7 36.51 17.09 -12.70
CA ALA A 7 35.10 16.89 -13.08
C ALA A 7 34.82 15.42 -13.44
N SER A 8 35.72 14.75 -14.17
CA SER A 8 35.59 13.33 -14.47
C SER A 8 35.71 12.45 -13.22
N LEU A 9 36.59 12.79 -12.28
CA LEU A 9 36.75 12.05 -11.02
C LEU A 9 35.50 12.20 -10.13
N ILE A 10 34.89 13.38 -10.10
CA ILE A 10 33.63 13.65 -9.37
C ILE A 10 32.45 12.90 -10.03
N LEU A 11 32.39 12.85 -11.36
CA LEU A 11 31.37 12.06 -12.07
C LEU A 11 31.52 10.54 -11.82
N LEU A 12 32.77 10.04 -11.80
CA LEU A 12 33.08 8.65 -11.48
C LEU A 12 32.74 8.28 -10.03
N THR A 13 32.95 9.18 -9.06
CA THR A 13 32.57 8.92 -7.65
C THR A 13 31.06 8.97 -7.44
N GLN A 14 30.33 9.82 -8.18
CA GLN A 14 28.87 9.83 -8.15
C GLN A 14 28.28 8.56 -8.77
N SER A 15 28.86 8.03 -9.86
CA SER A 15 28.40 6.79 -10.51
C SER A 15 28.66 5.53 -9.68
N LEU A 16 29.71 5.52 -8.85
CA LEU A 16 30.01 4.40 -7.94
C LEU A 16 29.18 4.44 -6.65
N ALA A 17 28.57 5.58 -6.33
CA ALA A 17 27.77 5.78 -5.11
C ALA A 17 26.28 5.45 -5.29
N SER A 18 25.77 5.32 -6.53
CA SER A 18 24.41 4.83 -6.76
C SER A 18 24.40 3.30 -6.58
N LYS A 19 24.15 2.86 -5.35
CA LYS A 19 23.78 1.48 -5.05
C LYS A 19 22.36 1.26 -5.58
N GLU A 20 22.22 1.16 -6.90
CA GLU A 20 20.97 0.73 -7.50
C GLU A 20 20.76 -0.73 -7.14
N TYR A 21 19.72 -1.00 -6.36
CA TYR A 21 19.31 -2.37 -6.07
C TYR A 21 18.73 -2.96 -7.34
N LEU A 22 19.48 -3.82 -8.02
CA LEU A 22 19.01 -4.58 -9.19
C LEU A 22 17.70 -5.34 -8.92
N PHE A 23 17.43 -5.67 -7.65
CA PHE A 23 16.17 -6.20 -7.17
C PHE A 23 15.90 -5.68 -5.73
N PRO A 24 15.09 -4.62 -5.55
CA PRO A 24 14.85 -4.05 -4.25
C PRO A 24 13.98 -4.97 -3.38
N VAL A 25 14.38 -5.16 -2.12
CA VAL A 25 13.63 -5.93 -1.12
C VAL A 25 13.18 -4.97 -0.02
N TYR A 26 11.89 -4.97 0.30
CA TYR A 26 11.30 -4.08 1.31
C TYR A 26 10.92 -4.83 2.58
N TRP A 27 11.14 -4.20 3.73
CA TRP A 27 10.71 -4.69 5.03
C TRP A 27 9.36 -4.09 5.41
N ASN A 28 8.28 -4.86 5.20
CA ASN A 28 6.92 -4.51 5.64
C ASN A 28 6.47 -5.40 6.80
N VAL A 29 7.31 -5.55 7.83
CA VAL A 29 6.99 -6.31 9.05
C VAL A 29 6.83 -5.31 10.20
N PRO A 30 5.80 -5.43 11.06
CA PRO A 30 5.53 -4.48 12.14
C PRO A 30 6.50 -4.69 13.33
N SER A 31 7.79 -4.47 13.11
CA SER A 31 8.86 -4.77 14.06
C SER A 31 9.26 -3.60 14.97
N ALA A 32 8.72 -2.39 14.76
CA ALA A 32 8.95 -1.24 15.65
C ALA A 32 8.69 -1.52 17.14
N PRO A 33 7.65 -2.27 17.58
CA PRO A 33 7.47 -2.62 18.98
C PRO A 33 8.65 -3.42 19.57
N CYS A 34 9.27 -4.30 18.78
CA CYS A 34 10.44 -5.07 19.21
C CYS A 34 11.66 -4.14 19.41
N VAL A 35 11.88 -3.22 18.47
CA VAL A 35 12.95 -2.20 18.59
C VAL A 35 12.75 -1.35 19.85
N LYS A 36 11.51 -0.94 20.14
CA LYS A 36 11.15 -0.18 21.36
C LYS A 36 11.40 -0.96 22.65
N GLN A 37 11.40 -2.29 22.60
CA GLN A 37 11.76 -3.18 23.71
C GLN A 37 13.27 -3.49 23.79
N GLY A 38 14.09 -2.87 22.93
CA GLY A 38 15.53 -3.10 22.88
C GLY A 38 15.95 -4.35 22.12
N ILE A 39 15.03 -5.02 21.43
CA ILE A 39 15.37 -6.17 20.56
C ILE A 39 16.01 -5.63 19.29
N ASN A 40 17.27 -6.00 19.06
CA ASN A 40 17.98 -5.62 17.85
C ASN A 40 17.61 -6.54 16.67
N ILE A 41 17.07 -5.95 15.60
CA ILE A 41 16.79 -6.61 14.33
C ILE A 41 17.67 -5.94 13.27
N PRO A 42 18.79 -6.56 12.85
CA PRO A 42 19.84 -5.88 12.08
C PRO A 42 19.54 -5.82 10.56
N ILE A 43 18.41 -5.22 10.17
CA ILE A 43 17.94 -5.16 8.77
C ILE A 43 18.97 -4.50 7.84
N SER A 44 19.68 -3.48 8.33
CA SER A 44 20.72 -2.74 7.59
C SER A 44 21.84 -3.63 7.04
N ASN A 45 22.07 -4.80 7.65
CA ASN A 45 23.16 -5.71 7.26
C ASN A 45 22.84 -6.48 5.97
N TYR A 46 21.58 -6.48 5.52
CA TYR A 46 21.11 -7.36 4.44
C TYR A 46 20.76 -6.63 3.15
N GLY A 47 20.99 -5.31 3.07
CA GLY A 47 20.59 -4.53 1.90
C GLY A 47 19.09 -4.47 1.67
N ILE A 48 18.29 -4.73 2.71
CA ILE A 48 16.84 -4.60 2.70
C ILE A 48 16.50 -3.12 2.93
N ILE A 49 15.52 -2.60 2.19
CA ILE A 49 14.96 -1.26 2.34
C ILE A 49 13.92 -1.30 3.45
N TYR A 50 14.00 -0.40 4.44
CA TYR A 50 13.08 -0.39 5.57
C TYR A 50 12.79 1.04 6.02
N ASN A 51 11.60 1.26 6.59
CA ASN A 51 11.21 2.55 7.15
C ASN A 51 12.11 2.93 8.32
N LYS A 52 12.32 4.24 8.52
CA LYS A 52 13.01 4.75 9.72
C LYS A 52 12.36 4.19 10.99
N GLY A 53 13.19 3.71 11.92
CA GLY A 53 12.71 3.11 13.18
C GLY A 53 12.00 1.75 13.03
N GLN A 54 12.03 1.16 11.83
CA GLN A 54 11.25 -0.03 11.48
C GLN A 54 9.74 0.15 11.70
N GLU A 55 9.27 1.39 11.59
CA GLU A 55 7.85 1.72 11.68
C GLU A 55 7.08 1.07 10.53
N PHE A 56 5.84 0.68 10.80
CA PHE A 56 5.02 -0.06 9.83
C PHE A 56 4.51 0.84 8.69
N ILE A 57 4.36 2.14 8.97
CA ILE A 57 4.05 3.20 8.01
C ILE A 57 5.22 4.17 8.05
N GLY A 58 5.84 4.46 6.90
CA GLY A 58 7.00 5.34 6.87
C GLY A 58 7.46 5.73 5.47
N ASP A 59 8.72 6.18 5.39
CA ASP A 59 9.31 6.85 4.24
C ASP A 59 9.72 5.92 3.08
N LYS A 60 9.69 4.61 3.28
CA LYS A 60 10.06 3.60 2.27
C LYS A 60 8.88 2.77 1.79
N ILE A 61 7.99 2.42 2.70
CA ILE A 61 6.80 1.63 2.41
C ILE A 61 5.66 2.02 3.36
N VAL A 62 4.45 2.11 2.81
CA VAL A 62 3.19 2.26 3.54
C VAL A 62 2.19 1.25 2.99
N ILE A 63 1.39 0.68 3.89
CA ILE A 63 0.28 -0.20 3.53
C ILE A 63 -1.03 0.33 4.12
N PHE A 64 -2.06 0.35 3.28
CA PHE A 64 -3.41 0.76 3.61
C PHE A 64 -4.34 -0.45 3.55
N TYR A 65 -4.79 -0.89 4.72
CA TYR A 65 -5.76 -2.00 4.82
C TYR A 65 -7.17 -1.51 4.55
N GLU A 66 -7.91 -2.22 3.68
CA GLU A 66 -9.28 -1.88 3.24
C GLU A 66 -10.24 -1.49 4.39
N LYS A 67 -10.16 -2.15 5.54
CA LYS A 67 -11.09 -1.90 6.67
C LYS A 67 -10.88 -0.55 7.34
N LYS A 68 -9.76 0.12 7.05
CA LYS A 68 -9.39 1.43 7.60
C LYS A 68 -9.13 2.46 6.51
N PHE A 69 -9.27 2.11 5.23
CA PHE A 69 -8.92 2.95 4.11
C PHE A 69 -10.14 3.25 3.23
N GLY A 70 -10.53 4.53 3.19
CA GLY A 70 -11.75 4.97 2.53
C GLY A 70 -13.01 4.33 3.11
N LEU A 71 -14.03 4.27 2.25
CA LEU A 71 -15.30 3.59 2.51
C LEU A 71 -15.36 2.27 1.72
N CYS A 72 -14.36 1.39 1.87
CA CYS A 72 -14.36 0.09 1.20
C CYS A 72 -15.61 -0.72 1.61
N PRO A 73 -16.41 -1.20 0.64
CA PRO A 73 -17.60 -1.98 0.94
C PRO A 73 -17.27 -3.45 1.11
N TYR A 74 -17.95 -4.10 2.05
CA TYR A 74 -17.84 -5.54 2.24
C TYR A 74 -19.01 -6.09 3.06
N TYR A 75 -19.14 -7.41 3.07
CA TYR A 75 -20.05 -8.13 3.97
C TYR A 75 -19.27 -8.61 5.19
N GLU A 76 -19.62 -8.15 6.39
CA GLU A 76 -18.92 -8.58 7.60
C GLU A 76 -19.08 -10.10 7.79
N GLY A 77 -17.96 -10.82 7.79
CA GLY A 77 -17.96 -12.28 7.88
C GLY A 77 -18.68 -12.97 6.71
N TYR A 78 -18.73 -12.32 5.55
CA TYR A 78 -19.42 -12.81 4.34
C TYR A 78 -20.93 -13.08 4.56
N ASP A 79 -21.54 -12.43 5.55
CA ASP A 79 -22.98 -12.48 5.79
C ASP A 79 -23.71 -11.43 4.93
N PRO A 80 -24.59 -11.82 3.98
CA PRO A 80 -25.34 -10.90 3.13
C PRO A 80 -26.19 -9.87 3.90
N LYS A 81 -26.49 -10.13 5.19
CA LYS A 81 -27.27 -9.24 6.06
C LYS A 81 -26.43 -8.19 6.77
N LYS A 82 -25.10 -8.31 6.75
CA LYS A 82 -24.18 -7.43 7.47
C LYS A 82 -23.36 -6.58 6.51
N LEU A 83 -24.02 -5.59 5.92
CA LEU A 83 -23.42 -4.73 4.91
C LEU A 83 -22.60 -3.62 5.55
N ILE A 84 -21.31 -3.57 5.24
CA ILE A 84 -20.44 -2.42 5.55
C ILE A 84 -20.30 -1.57 4.29
N ASN A 85 -20.55 -0.27 4.42
CA ASN A 85 -20.54 0.70 3.32
C ASN A 85 -21.39 0.25 2.10
N GLY A 86 -22.51 -0.43 2.32
CA GLY A 86 -23.39 -0.90 1.23
C GLY A 86 -23.01 -2.27 0.63
N GLY A 87 -21.98 -2.95 1.17
CA GLY A 87 -21.65 -4.35 0.89
C GLY A 87 -20.91 -4.58 -0.42
N LEU A 88 -21.28 -3.85 -1.48
CA LEU A 88 -20.71 -3.98 -2.82
C LEU A 88 -20.23 -2.63 -3.39
N PRO A 89 -19.23 -2.62 -4.27
CA PRO A 89 -18.70 -1.41 -4.90
C PRO A 89 -19.75 -0.50 -5.55
N GLN A 90 -20.76 -1.07 -6.22
CA GLN A 90 -21.82 -0.28 -6.87
C GLN A 90 -22.76 0.44 -5.90
N ASN A 91 -22.73 0.08 -4.61
CA ASN A 91 -23.59 0.65 -3.58
C ASN A 91 -22.87 1.73 -2.73
N VAL A 92 -21.61 2.03 -3.03
CA VAL A 92 -20.81 3.04 -2.33
C VAL A 92 -20.96 4.41 -2.97
N ASP A 93 -21.10 5.42 -2.11
CA ASP A 93 -20.92 6.82 -2.50
C ASP A 93 -19.43 7.09 -2.80
N ILE A 94 -19.10 7.12 -4.08
CA ILE A 94 -17.73 7.29 -4.56
C ILE A 94 -17.09 8.62 -4.15
N GLU A 95 -17.88 9.70 -4.11
CA GLU A 95 -17.36 11.02 -3.79
C GLU A 95 -16.89 11.06 -2.34
N LYS A 96 -17.71 10.52 -1.42
CA LYS A 96 -17.33 10.39 -0.01
C LYS A 96 -16.13 9.48 0.20
N HIS A 97 -16.05 8.38 -0.56
CA HIS A 97 -14.92 7.46 -0.51
C HIS A 97 -13.61 8.16 -0.88
N LEU A 98 -13.60 8.91 -1.99
CA LEU A 98 -12.42 9.63 -2.47
C LEU A 98 -11.98 10.75 -1.52
N ILE A 99 -12.92 11.53 -0.99
CA ILE A 99 -12.63 12.58 0.01
C ILE A 99 -11.95 11.99 1.25
N LEU A 100 -12.44 10.83 1.72
CA LEU A 100 -11.86 10.17 2.89
C LEU A 100 -10.47 9.60 2.58
N ILE A 101 -10.30 8.95 1.42
CA ILE A 101 -8.99 8.44 0.98
C ILE A 101 -7.97 9.57 0.88
N GLU A 102 -8.32 10.69 0.24
CA GLU A 102 -7.41 11.82 0.10
C GLU A 102 -6.90 12.29 1.47
N LYS A 103 -7.82 12.47 2.42
CA LYS A 103 -7.47 12.83 3.79
C LYS A 103 -6.53 11.81 4.43
N GLN A 104 -6.84 10.52 4.32
CA GLN A 104 -6.04 9.46 4.94
C GLN A 104 -4.64 9.31 4.31
N ILE A 105 -4.53 9.49 2.99
CA ILE A 105 -3.23 9.53 2.31
C ILE A 105 -2.41 10.70 2.83
N ARG A 106 -2.98 11.91 2.92
CA ARG A 106 -2.28 13.10 3.44
C ARG A 106 -1.82 12.93 4.89
N GLU A 107 -2.60 12.22 5.70
CA GLU A 107 -2.24 11.91 7.10
C GLU A 107 -1.12 10.86 7.21
N ALA A 108 -1.18 9.79 6.42
CA ALA A 108 -0.22 8.69 6.48
C ALA A 108 1.09 8.98 5.71
N VAL A 109 1.00 9.77 4.65
CA VAL A 109 2.10 10.13 3.73
C VAL A 109 2.12 11.66 3.59
N PRO A 110 2.62 12.39 4.61
CA PRO A 110 2.62 13.85 4.60
C PRO A 110 3.66 14.46 3.66
N ASP A 111 4.66 13.67 3.21
CA ASP A 111 5.64 14.13 2.23
C ASP A 111 5.07 14.05 0.82
N GLU A 112 4.82 15.21 0.20
CA GLU A 112 4.32 15.29 -1.18
C GLU A 112 5.32 14.75 -2.22
N ASN A 113 6.60 14.61 -1.86
CA ASN A 113 7.63 14.01 -2.71
C ASN A 113 7.90 12.54 -2.38
N PHE A 114 6.97 11.88 -1.67
CA PHE A 114 7.09 10.47 -1.33
C PHE A 114 7.36 9.63 -2.59
N ASN A 115 8.45 8.87 -2.55
CA ASN A 115 8.91 8.01 -3.65
C ASN A 115 9.08 6.55 -3.22
N GLY A 116 8.49 6.19 -2.07
CA GLY A 116 8.43 4.82 -1.57
C GLY A 116 7.28 4.02 -2.19
N LEU A 117 7.05 2.81 -1.68
CA LEU A 117 5.92 1.98 -2.09
C LEU A 117 4.67 2.30 -1.27
N ALA A 118 3.56 2.59 -1.94
CA ALA A 118 2.24 2.67 -1.33
C ALA A 118 1.41 1.45 -1.77
N VAL A 119 1.06 0.59 -0.81
CA VAL A 119 0.31 -0.63 -1.05
C VAL A 119 -1.12 -0.44 -0.55
N ILE A 120 -2.10 -0.67 -1.41
CA ILE A 120 -3.51 -0.71 -1.03
C ILE A 120 -3.92 -2.18 -0.99
N ASP A 121 -4.36 -2.64 0.17
CA ASP A 121 -4.66 -4.04 0.44
C ASP A 121 -6.17 -4.24 0.53
N ILE A 122 -6.78 -4.58 -0.62
CA ILE A 122 -8.22 -4.85 -0.79
C ILE A 122 -8.39 -6.34 -1.06
N GLU A 123 -9.09 -6.99 -0.14
CA GLU A 123 -9.22 -8.44 -0.10
C GLU A 123 -10.67 -8.91 0.04
N GLU A 124 -11.67 -8.09 0.36
CA GLU A 124 -13.04 -8.60 0.58
C GLU A 124 -13.78 -8.96 -0.72
N TRP A 125 -13.35 -8.43 -1.86
CA TRP A 125 -13.93 -8.74 -3.18
C TRP A 125 -12.89 -8.58 -4.28
N ARG A 126 -13.19 -9.15 -5.45
CA ARG A 126 -12.37 -9.03 -6.67
C ARG A 126 -13.15 -8.28 -7.74
N PRO A 127 -12.47 -7.45 -8.56
CA PRO A 127 -13.16 -6.64 -9.55
C PRO A 127 -13.80 -7.46 -10.66
N LEU A 128 -13.25 -8.65 -10.93
CA LEU A 128 -13.83 -9.63 -11.83
C LEU A 128 -14.80 -10.52 -11.05
N TYR A 129 -16.08 -10.45 -11.41
CA TYR A 129 -17.14 -11.23 -10.77
C TYR A 129 -16.80 -12.72 -10.70
N GLU A 130 -16.37 -13.31 -11.83
CA GLU A 130 -16.01 -14.73 -11.96
C GLU A 130 -14.90 -15.17 -10.99
N MET A 131 -14.08 -14.22 -10.53
CA MET A 131 -13.00 -14.49 -9.58
C MET A 131 -13.47 -14.42 -8.12
N ASN A 132 -14.73 -14.09 -7.83
CA ASN A 132 -15.27 -14.09 -6.47
C ASN A 132 -15.76 -15.49 -6.06
N TRP A 133 -14.82 -16.43 -5.92
CA TRP A 133 -15.07 -17.80 -5.46
C TRP A 133 -14.85 -17.96 -3.93
N ASN A 134 -15.25 -19.11 -3.37
CA ASN A 134 -15.27 -19.42 -1.92
C ASN A 134 -16.08 -18.41 -1.11
N ASP A 135 -15.55 -17.93 0.01
CA ASP A 135 -16.24 -17.04 0.95
C ASP A 135 -16.68 -15.73 0.27
N LYS A 136 -16.00 -15.34 -0.81
CA LYS A 136 -16.32 -14.14 -1.61
C LYS A 136 -17.50 -14.32 -2.57
N MET A 137 -18.09 -15.52 -2.66
CA MET A 137 -19.28 -15.80 -3.47
C MET A 137 -20.56 -15.13 -2.95
N VAL A 138 -20.49 -14.09 -2.12
CA VAL A 138 -21.68 -13.43 -1.59
C VAL A 138 -22.51 -12.90 -2.77
N ARG A 139 -23.58 -13.65 -3.07
CA ARG A 139 -24.46 -13.44 -4.21
C ARG A 139 -25.44 -12.33 -3.86
N ASP A 140 -25.35 -11.21 -4.56
CA ASP A 140 -26.54 -10.39 -4.77
C ASP A 140 -27.29 -10.98 -5.97
N ILE A 141 -28.44 -11.60 -5.74
CA ILE A 141 -29.27 -12.23 -6.77
C ILE A 141 -29.69 -11.22 -7.86
N SER A 142 -29.59 -9.92 -7.57
CA SER A 142 -29.82 -8.83 -8.54
C SER A 142 -28.67 -8.57 -9.53
N SER A 143 -27.47 -9.12 -9.28
CA SER A 143 -26.25 -8.83 -10.06
C SER A 143 -26.01 -9.77 -11.26
N SER A 144 -27.00 -10.57 -11.62
CA SER A 144 -26.97 -11.56 -12.73
C SER A 144 -26.76 -10.95 -14.13
N SER A 145 -26.66 -9.63 -14.25
CA SER A 145 -26.48 -8.97 -15.52
C SER A 145 -25.66 -7.71 -15.33
N SER A 146 -24.36 -7.83 -15.63
CA SER A 146 -23.44 -6.71 -15.86
C SER A 146 -23.18 -5.84 -14.64
N LEU A 147 -21.97 -5.92 -14.08
CA LEU A 147 -21.14 -4.73 -13.87
C LEU A 147 -19.78 -5.21 -13.37
N CYS A 148 -18.72 -5.02 -14.16
CA CYS A 148 -17.38 -4.94 -13.60
C CYS A 148 -17.44 -3.94 -12.46
N ALA A 149 -16.98 -4.32 -11.26
CA ALA A 149 -16.76 -3.34 -10.21
C ALA A 149 -15.88 -2.26 -10.82
N LYS A 150 -16.37 -1.01 -10.86
CA LYS A 150 -15.47 0.12 -11.11
C LYS A 150 -14.44 0.01 -10.02
N ILE A 151 -13.22 -0.30 -10.40
CA ILE A 151 -12.09 -0.34 -9.49
C ILE A 151 -12.03 1.06 -8.88
N LEU A 152 -12.29 1.12 -7.57
CA LEU A 152 -12.24 2.32 -6.75
C LEU A 152 -10.76 2.60 -6.48
N ILE A 153 -10.06 3.22 -7.43
CA ILE A 153 -8.71 3.77 -7.25
C ILE A 153 -8.74 5.22 -7.72
#